data_AF-A0A1I6L8Y6-F1
#
_entry.id   AF-A0A1I6L8Y6-F1
#
_cell.length_a   1.000
_cell.length_b   1.000
_cell.length_c   1.000
_cell.angle_alpha   90.00
_cell.angle_beta   90.00
_cell.angle_gamma   90.00
#
_symmetry.space_group_name_H-M   'P 1'
#
loop_
_entity.id
_entity.type
_entity.pdbx_description
1 polymer ?
#
loop_
_entity_poly.entity_id
_entity_poly.type
_entity_poly.pdbx_seq_one_letter_code
_entity_poly.pdbx_strand_id
1 'polypeptide(L)'
;MNKPATAALIAAALSLCAGMAQAANFSKSVYDGAKDDIKKTYKVDKDACDKLSGNAKDICVKEAKGREDVALAQLEYNYSGNAKDEAKLIETRYEARYEVAKERCDDRSGEAKDVCQREAKTAYEKAKAELKMNKKVAEAVDDAEETRVKADYKLASEKCNTLSGDAKDVCVNSAKARYSQR
;
A
#
# COMPACT_ATOMS: atom_id res chain seq x y z
N MET A 1 25.67 13.66 46.26
CA MET A 1 24.55 12.94 46.92
C MET A 1 23.41 12.89 45.90
N ASN A 2 23.48 12.09 44.84
CA ASN A 2 23.23 10.64 44.70
C ASN A 2 21.81 10.16 45.09
N LYS A 3 20.89 10.27 44.11
CA LYS A 3 19.84 9.30 43.64
C LYS A 3 18.71 8.90 44.62
N PRO A 4 17.56 8.34 44.15
CA PRO A 4 17.23 7.75 42.83
C PRO A 4 15.95 8.35 42.17
N ALA A 5 15.79 8.47 40.85
CA ALA A 5 15.57 7.44 39.83
C ALA A 5 14.49 6.40 40.18
N THR A 6 13.21 6.75 39.99
CA THR A 6 12.13 5.78 39.80
C THR A 6 11.72 5.78 38.32
N ALA A 7 12.24 4.78 37.62
CA ALA A 7 11.74 4.32 36.34
C ALA A 7 10.35 3.70 36.55
N ALA A 8 9.33 4.28 35.90
CA ALA A 8 8.06 3.60 35.69
C ALA A 8 8.05 3.11 34.23
N LEU A 9 8.54 1.89 34.04
CA LEU A 9 8.26 1.07 32.87
C LEU A 9 6.76 0.76 32.86
N ILE A 10 6.02 1.27 31.88
CA ILE A 10 4.75 0.67 31.47
C ILE A 10 5.03 -0.12 30.20
N ALA A 11 5.39 -1.38 30.40
CA ALA A 11 5.38 -2.42 29.39
C ALA A 11 4.37 -3.48 29.82
N ALA A 12 3.21 -3.51 29.15
CA ALA A 12 2.28 -4.64 29.02
C ALA A 12 1.08 -4.13 28.19
N ALA A 13 0.61 -4.76 27.12
CA ALA A 13 0.84 -6.10 26.62
C ALA A 13 0.68 -6.12 25.09
N LEU A 14 1.63 -6.76 24.41
CA LEU A 14 1.37 -7.39 23.12
C LEU A 14 0.27 -8.44 23.33
N SER A 15 -0.95 -8.11 22.94
CA SER A 15 -1.96 -9.11 22.61
C SER A 15 -1.66 -9.57 21.18
N LEU A 16 -0.84 -10.61 21.08
CA LEU A 16 -0.74 -11.46 19.91
C LEU A 16 -2.10 -12.19 19.77
N CYS A 17 -3.09 -11.52 19.20
CA CYS A 17 -4.16 -12.21 18.52
C CYS A 17 -3.66 -12.48 17.10
N ALA A 18 -3.17 -13.70 16.88
CA ALA A 18 -3.24 -14.34 15.58
C ALA A 18 -4.72 -14.53 15.21
N GLY A 19 -5.37 -13.43 14.86
CA GLY A 19 -6.60 -13.41 14.09
C GLY A 19 -6.22 -13.00 12.68
N MET A 20 -6.71 -13.74 11.70
CA MET A 20 -6.57 -13.46 10.28
C MET A 20 -6.56 -11.96 10.02
N ALA A 21 -5.62 -11.46 9.20
CA ALA A 21 -5.79 -10.18 8.54
C ALA A 21 -7.08 -10.28 7.71
N GLN A 22 -8.20 -9.92 8.33
CA GLN A 22 -9.43 -9.69 7.61
C GLN A 22 -9.12 -8.49 6.74
N ALA A 23 -9.05 -8.70 5.42
CA ALA A 23 -9.37 -7.65 4.47
C ALA A 23 -10.78 -7.18 4.86
N ALA A 24 -10.85 -6.16 5.71
CA ALA A 24 -12.11 -5.59 6.12
C ALA A 24 -12.64 -4.85 4.91
N ASN A 25 -13.36 -5.56 4.04
CA ASN A 25 -14.23 -4.95 3.05
C ASN A 25 -15.32 -4.23 3.86
N PHE A 26 -15.04 -3.00 4.27
CA PHE A 26 -16.00 -2.17 5.00
C PHE A 26 -17.20 -1.91 4.09
N SER A 27 -18.39 -1.77 4.67
CA SER A 27 -19.58 -1.40 3.89
C SER A 27 -19.36 -0.10 3.12
N LYS A 28 -20.05 0.06 1.98
CA LYS A 28 -19.98 1.28 1.16
C LYS A 28 -20.23 2.55 1.98
N SER A 29 -21.14 2.52 2.95
CA SER A 29 -21.41 3.66 3.84
C SER A 29 -20.21 4.02 4.72
N VAL A 30 -19.41 3.04 5.16
CA VAL A 30 -18.17 3.29 5.91
C VAL A 30 -17.10 3.88 4.99
N TYR A 31 -16.98 3.39 3.76
CA TYR A 31 -16.08 3.97 2.75
C TYR A 31 -16.44 5.43 2.46
N ASP A 32 -17.70 5.72 2.17
CA ASP A 32 -18.17 7.07 1.85
C ASP A 32 -17.96 8.03 3.03
N GLY A 33 -18.26 7.59 4.26
CA GLY A 33 -18.00 8.37 5.48
C GLY A 33 -16.50 8.66 5.69
N ALA A 34 -15.64 7.65 5.56
CA ALA A 34 -14.20 7.83 5.69
C ALA A 34 -13.64 8.78 4.62
N LYS A 35 -14.15 8.70 3.38
CA LYS A 35 -13.78 9.60 2.29
C LYS A 35 -14.15 11.05 2.59
N ASP A 36 -15.33 11.28 3.16
CA ASP A 36 -15.76 12.62 3.56
C ASP A 36 -14.94 13.16 4.72
N ASP A 37 -14.57 12.32 5.69
CA ASP A 37 -13.72 12.73 6.81
C ASP A 37 -12.29 13.06 6.37
N ILE A 38 -11.74 12.35 5.39
CA ILE A 38 -10.44 12.69 4.77
C ILE A 38 -10.50 14.08 4.13
N LYS A 39 -11.55 14.38 3.35
CA LYS A 39 -11.73 15.70 2.72
C LYS A 39 -11.90 16.81 3.74
N LYS A 40 -12.65 16.58 4.82
CA LYS A 40 -12.79 17.55 5.92
C LYS A 40 -11.44 17.80 6.59
N THR A 41 -10.67 16.75 6.85
CA THR A 41 -9.32 16.86 7.43
C THR A 41 -8.42 17.69 6.52
N TYR A 42 -8.42 17.42 5.20
CA TYR A 42 -7.67 18.25 4.25
C TYR A 42 -8.09 19.73 4.31
N LYS A 43 -9.39 20.00 4.36
CA LYS A 43 -9.89 21.39 4.47
C LYS A 43 -9.34 22.08 5.73
N VAL A 44 -9.43 21.41 6.88
CA VAL A 44 -8.89 21.95 8.15
C VAL A 44 -7.38 22.18 8.08
N ASP A 45 -6.64 21.20 7.56
CA ASP A 45 -5.18 21.30 7.41
C ASP A 45 -4.78 22.44 6.47
N LYS A 46 -5.50 22.59 5.35
CA LYS A 46 -5.28 23.66 4.37
C LYS A 46 -5.58 25.03 4.97
N ASP A 47 -6.70 25.17 5.68
CA ASP A 47 -7.09 26.43 6.33
C ASP A 47 -6.04 26.81 7.41
N ALA A 48 -5.45 25.82 8.10
CA ALA A 48 -4.36 26.08 9.05
C ALA A 48 -3.10 26.65 8.37
N CYS A 49 -2.85 26.33 7.10
CA CYS A 49 -1.74 26.89 6.31
C CYS A 49 -1.92 28.40 6.02
N ASP A 50 -3.11 28.97 6.15
CA ASP A 50 -3.34 30.40 5.90
C ASP A 50 -2.60 31.33 6.87
N LYS A 51 -2.11 30.79 7.99
CA LYS A 51 -1.26 31.50 8.94
C LYS A 51 0.18 31.69 8.45
N LEU A 52 0.54 31.04 7.33
CA LEU A 52 1.86 31.08 6.72
C LEU A 52 1.85 31.98 5.47
N SER A 53 3.02 32.33 4.97
CA SER A 53 3.17 33.16 3.77
C SER A 53 4.35 32.70 2.92
N GLY A 54 4.30 33.00 1.62
CA GLY A 54 5.34 32.60 0.66
C GLY A 54 5.51 31.08 0.58
N ASN A 55 6.73 30.63 0.29
CA ASN A 55 7.02 29.21 0.08
C ASN A 55 6.66 28.32 1.29
N ALA A 56 6.73 28.84 2.51
CA ALA A 56 6.29 28.11 3.70
C ALA A 56 4.79 27.74 3.64
N LYS A 57 3.95 28.62 3.08
CA LYS A 57 2.54 28.33 2.83
C LYS A 57 2.38 27.27 1.74
N ASP A 58 3.14 27.39 0.65
CA ASP A 58 3.05 26.49 -0.50
C ASP A 58 3.45 25.05 -0.09
N ILE A 59 4.55 24.90 0.65
CA ILE A 59 4.97 23.63 1.26
C ILE A 59 3.84 23.07 2.14
N CYS A 60 3.26 23.88 3.03
CA CYS A 60 2.19 23.43 3.93
C CYS A 60 0.97 22.90 3.16
N VAL A 61 0.54 23.63 2.12
CA VAL A 61 -0.59 23.24 1.28
C VAL A 61 -0.29 21.96 0.49
N LYS A 62 0.92 21.81 -0.04
CA LYS A 62 1.35 20.59 -0.75
C LYS A 62 1.47 19.39 0.17
N GLU A 63 1.96 19.57 1.40
CA GLU A 63 1.99 18.51 2.40
C GLU A 63 0.58 18.08 2.80
N ALA A 64 -0.33 19.03 3.04
CA ALA A 64 -1.74 18.75 3.33
C ALA A 64 -2.43 18.00 2.18
N LYS A 65 -2.22 18.46 0.94
CA LYS A 65 -2.77 17.82 -0.26
C LYS A 65 -2.19 16.41 -0.47
N GLY A 66 -0.89 16.25 -0.29
CA GLY A 66 -0.23 14.94 -0.36
C GLY A 66 -0.76 13.96 0.69
N ARG A 67 -1.03 14.42 1.92
CA ARG A 67 -1.68 13.60 2.95
C ARG A 67 -3.09 13.17 2.55
N GLU A 68 -3.89 14.08 1.98
CA GLU A 68 -5.22 13.78 1.45
C GLU A 68 -5.16 12.69 0.37
N ASP A 69 -4.31 12.88 -0.64
CA ASP A 69 -4.22 11.98 -1.78
C ASP A 69 -3.75 10.58 -1.36
N VAL A 70 -2.76 10.50 -0.46
CA VAL A 70 -2.29 9.22 0.11
C VAL A 70 -3.38 8.55 0.95
N ALA A 71 -4.13 9.31 1.75
CA ALA A 71 -5.21 8.76 2.56
C ALA A 71 -6.36 8.22 1.69
N LEU A 72 -6.72 8.93 0.62
CA LEU A 72 -7.73 8.48 -0.34
C LEU A 72 -7.28 7.22 -1.09
N ALA A 73 -6.02 7.16 -1.53
CA ALA A 73 -5.49 5.96 -2.19
C ALA A 73 -5.41 4.76 -1.23
N GLN A 74 -5.08 5.00 0.04
CA GLN A 74 -5.06 3.97 1.07
C GLN A 74 -6.48 3.45 1.36
N LEU A 75 -7.45 4.36 1.44
CA LEU A 75 -8.86 4.00 1.61
C LEU A 75 -9.34 3.14 0.43
N GLU A 76 -8.99 3.50 -0.80
CA GLU A 76 -9.35 2.73 -1.99
C GLU A 76 -8.74 1.33 -1.96
N TYR A 77 -7.44 1.22 -1.69
CA TYR A 77 -6.78 -0.09 -1.57
C TYR A 77 -7.39 -0.94 -0.45
N ASN A 78 -7.70 -0.35 0.70
CA ASN A 78 -8.33 -1.08 1.79
C ASN A 78 -9.75 -1.56 1.44
N TYR A 79 -10.47 -0.81 0.61
CA TYR A 79 -11.82 -1.16 0.17
C TYR A 79 -11.82 -2.21 -0.95
N SER A 80 -10.85 -2.15 -1.87
CA SER A 80 -10.79 -3.03 -3.03
C SER A 80 -9.97 -4.29 -2.80
N GLY A 81 -8.95 -4.23 -1.94
CA GLY A 81 -8.00 -5.30 -1.66
C GLY A 81 -7.13 -5.73 -2.84
N ASN A 82 -7.16 -5.00 -3.97
CA ASN A 82 -6.50 -5.44 -5.20
C ASN A 82 -5.10 -4.82 -5.38
N ALA A 83 -4.21 -5.54 -6.06
CA ALA A 83 -2.82 -5.14 -6.28
C ALA A 83 -2.66 -3.86 -7.13
N LYS A 84 -3.65 -3.53 -7.96
CA LYS A 84 -3.62 -2.31 -8.78
C LYS A 84 -3.77 -1.07 -7.92
N ASP A 85 -4.68 -1.09 -6.95
CA ASP A 85 -4.90 0.02 -6.04
C ASP A 85 -3.78 0.13 -5.00
N GLU A 86 -3.17 -1.00 -4.62
CA GLU A 86 -1.92 -1.00 -3.84
C GLU A 86 -0.79 -0.27 -4.58
N ALA A 87 -0.58 -0.63 -5.86
CA ALA A 87 0.42 0.02 -6.69
C ALA A 87 0.12 1.52 -6.84
N LYS A 88 -1.16 1.90 -6.95
CA LYS A 88 -1.55 3.31 -7.03
C LYS A 88 -1.27 4.07 -5.73
N LEU A 89 -1.56 3.46 -4.57
CA LEU A 89 -1.20 4.01 -3.26
C LEU A 89 0.32 4.27 -3.16
N ILE A 90 1.13 3.31 -3.59
CA ILE A 90 2.59 3.43 -3.56
C ILE A 90 3.04 4.57 -4.50
N GLU A 91 2.51 4.64 -5.73
CA GLU A 91 2.79 5.72 -6.68
C GLU A 91 2.42 7.09 -6.08
N THR A 92 1.22 7.22 -5.52
CA THR A 92 0.74 8.48 -4.90
C THR A 92 1.60 8.92 -3.72
N ARG A 93 2.16 7.99 -2.93
CA ARG A 93 3.13 8.32 -1.87
C ARG A 93 4.40 8.95 -2.43
N TYR A 94 4.91 8.45 -3.56
CA TYR A 94 6.09 9.03 -4.20
C TYR A 94 5.78 10.38 -4.87
N GLU A 95 4.61 10.51 -5.51
CA GLU A 95 4.15 11.78 -6.09
C GLU A 95 4.02 12.87 -5.02
N ALA A 96 3.38 12.57 -3.89
CA ALA A 96 3.25 13.51 -2.77
C ALA A 96 4.61 13.99 -2.24
N ARG A 97 5.57 13.06 -2.07
CA ARG A 97 6.94 13.40 -1.63
C ARG A 97 7.67 14.27 -2.65
N TYR A 98 7.52 13.96 -3.93
CA TYR A 98 8.13 14.71 -5.03
C TYR A 98 7.60 16.15 -5.10
N GLU A 99 6.28 16.32 -5.01
CA GLU A 99 5.67 17.65 -5.04
C GLU A 99 6.09 18.51 -3.84
N VAL A 100 6.16 17.93 -2.63
CA VAL A 100 6.70 18.64 -1.45
C VAL A 100 8.19 18.98 -1.62
N ALA A 101 8.98 18.06 -2.19
CA ALA A 101 10.39 18.30 -2.44
C ALA A 101 10.62 19.45 -3.42
N LYS A 102 9.77 19.60 -4.44
CA LYS A 102 9.84 20.72 -5.39
C LYS A 102 9.65 22.07 -4.71
N GLU A 103 8.60 22.23 -3.89
CA GLU A 103 8.39 23.48 -3.15
C GLU A 103 9.56 23.76 -2.20
N ARG A 104 10.08 22.73 -1.51
CA ARG A 104 11.27 22.89 -0.66
C ARG A 104 12.52 23.31 -1.42
N CYS A 105 12.63 22.96 -2.71
CA CYS A 105 13.71 23.45 -3.57
C CYS A 105 13.53 24.91 -3.97
N ASP A 106 12.31 25.46 -3.91
CA ASP A 106 12.03 26.83 -4.33
C ASP A 106 12.57 27.89 -3.37
N ASP A 107 12.94 27.51 -2.14
CA ASP A 107 13.72 28.35 -1.21
C ASP A 107 15.17 28.58 -1.66
N ARG A 108 15.66 27.79 -2.64
CA ARG A 108 17.01 27.92 -3.19
C ARG A 108 17.00 28.82 -4.42
N SER A 109 18.18 29.25 -4.86
CA SER A 109 18.34 30.09 -6.05
C SER A 109 19.48 29.62 -6.94
N GLY A 110 19.42 30.03 -8.22
CA GLY A 110 20.40 29.68 -9.25
C GLY A 110 20.60 28.17 -9.40
N GLU A 111 21.84 27.76 -9.71
CA GLU A 111 22.24 26.36 -9.89
C GLU A 111 21.84 25.45 -8.71
N ALA A 112 21.84 25.97 -7.48
CA ALA A 112 21.48 25.17 -6.30
C ALA A 112 19.99 24.76 -6.30
N LYS A 113 19.11 25.59 -6.88
CA LYS A 113 17.69 25.26 -7.09
C LYS A 113 17.54 24.20 -8.18
N ASP A 114 18.22 24.39 -9.31
CA ASP A 114 18.14 23.48 -10.45
C ASP A 114 18.68 22.09 -10.14
N VAL A 115 19.78 22.00 -9.38
CA VAL A 115 20.30 20.74 -8.84
C VAL A 115 19.26 20.09 -7.93
N CYS A 116 18.68 20.84 -6.97
CA CYS A 116 17.68 20.32 -6.04
C CYS A 116 16.45 19.75 -6.77
N GLN A 117 15.91 20.49 -7.75
CA GLN A 117 14.76 20.03 -8.54
C GLN A 117 15.08 18.78 -9.36
N ARG A 118 16.28 18.70 -9.95
CA ARG A 118 16.75 17.50 -10.66
C ARG A 118 16.93 16.31 -9.72
N GLU A 119 17.44 16.51 -8.52
CA GLU A 119 17.57 15.46 -7.50
C GLU A 119 16.19 14.92 -7.11
N ALA A 120 15.23 15.81 -6.81
CA ALA A 120 13.86 15.44 -6.48
C ALA A 120 13.19 14.64 -7.62
N LYS A 121 13.33 15.12 -8.86
CA LYS A 121 12.79 14.43 -10.05
C LYS A 121 13.46 13.08 -10.26
N THR A 122 14.79 13.00 -10.13
CA THR A 122 15.54 11.76 -10.30
C THR A 122 15.12 10.73 -9.25
N ALA A 123 14.93 11.14 -8.00
CA ALA A 123 14.44 10.26 -6.94
C ALA A 123 13.03 9.74 -7.25
N TYR A 124 12.12 10.59 -7.73
CA TYR A 124 10.78 10.21 -8.15
C TYR A 124 10.78 9.20 -9.31
N GLU A 125 11.54 9.48 -10.38
CA GLU A 125 11.63 8.58 -11.54
C GLU A 125 12.25 7.22 -11.18
N LYS A 126 13.25 7.19 -10.30
CA LYS A 126 13.82 5.93 -9.77
C LYS A 126 12.76 5.13 -9.02
N ALA A 127 12.04 5.75 -8.08
CA ALA A 127 10.98 5.09 -7.33
C ALA A 127 9.86 4.56 -8.24
N LYS A 128 9.48 5.33 -9.28
CA LYS A 128 8.50 4.93 -10.28
C LYS A 128 8.97 3.74 -11.12
N ALA A 129 10.24 3.73 -11.51
CA ALA A 129 10.84 2.62 -12.24
C ALA A 129 10.89 1.33 -11.38
N GLU A 130 11.28 1.45 -10.11
CA GLU A 130 11.26 0.33 -9.15
C GLU A 130 9.85 -0.22 -8.95
N LEU A 131 8.84 0.64 -8.76
CA LEU A 131 7.44 0.23 -8.65
C LEU A 131 6.97 -0.53 -9.90
N LYS A 132 7.31 -0.03 -11.11
CA LYS A 132 6.96 -0.70 -12.37
C LYS A 132 7.64 -2.05 -12.50
N MET A 133 8.90 -2.17 -12.07
CA MET A 133 9.61 -3.45 -12.03
C MET A 133 8.94 -4.42 -11.08
N ASN A 134 8.65 -4.00 -9.85
CA ASN A 134 8.00 -4.83 -8.84
C ASN A 134 6.62 -5.32 -9.31
N LYS A 135 5.85 -4.46 -9.98
CA LYS A 135 4.58 -4.85 -10.61
C LYS A 135 4.75 -5.98 -11.62
N LYS A 136 5.73 -5.87 -12.53
CA LYS A 136 6.01 -6.91 -13.52
C LYS A 136 6.51 -8.21 -12.87
N VAL A 137 7.29 -8.12 -11.80
CA VAL A 137 7.74 -9.29 -11.05
C VAL A 137 6.55 -9.98 -10.38
N ALA A 138 5.64 -9.22 -9.76
CA ALA A 138 4.42 -9.77 -9.18
C ALA A 138 3.55 -10.48 -10.23
N GLU A 139 3.30 -9.83 -11.38
CA GLU A 139 2.56 -10.43 -12.50
C GLU A 139 3.22 -11.74 -12.98
N ALA A 140 4.55 -11.75 -13.13
CA ALA A 140 5.28 -12.96 -13.54
C ALA A 140 5.25 -14.08 -12.48
N VAL A 141 5.23 -13.73 -11.19
CA VAL A 141 5.08 -14.70 -10.09
C VAL A 141 3.68 -15.31 -10.10
N ASP A 142 2.64 -14.50 -10.31
CA ASP A 142 1.25 -14.97 -10.41
C ASP A 142 1.08 -15.92 -11.60
N ASP A 143 1.59 -15.56 -12.79
CA ASP A 143 1.55 -16.41 -13.98
C ASP A 143 2.31 -17.74 -13.78
N ALA A 144 3.47 -17.70 -13.12
CA ALA A 144 4.26 -18.88 -12.82
C ALA A 144 3.57 -19.80 -11.82
N GLU A 145 2.93 -19.24 -10.78
CA GLU A 145 2.17 -20.00 -9.79
C GLU A 145 0.93 -20.63 -10.42
N GLU A 146 0.18 -19.91 -11.26
CA GLU A 146 -0.97 -20.45 -12.00
C GLU A 146 -0.54 -21.63 -12.89
N THR A 147 0.58 -21.49 -13.60
CA THR A 147 1.14 -22.56 -14.44
C THR A 147 1.52 -23.78 -13.62
N ARG A 148 2.17 -23.59 -12.48
CA ARG A 148 2.58 -24.66 -11.56
C ARG A 148 1.37 -25.39 -10.99
N VAL A 149 0.38 -24.65 -10.49
CA VAL A 149 -0.86 -25.19 -9.93
C VAL A 149 -1.64 -25.99 -10.99
N LYS A 150 -1.74 -25.49 -12.23
CA LYS A 150 -2.37 -26.22 -13.34
C LYS A 150 -1.64 -27.53 -13.66
N ALA A 151 -0.31 -27.51 -13.70
CA ALA A 151 0.50 -28.71 -13.96
C ALA A 151 0.36 -29.75 -12.82
N ASP A 152 0.42 -29.29 -11.57
CA ASP A 152 0.26 -30.14 -10.38
C ASP A 152 -1.15 -30.76 -10.34
N TYR A 153 -2.20 -29.98 -10.64
CA TYR A 153 -3.57 -30.47 -10.72
C TYR A 153 -3.75 -31.52 -11.83
N LYS A 154 -3.14 -31.29 -13.00
CA LYS A 154 -3.18 -32.26 -14.11
C LYS A 154 -2.56 -33.59 -13.67
N LEU A 155 -1.37 -33.58 -13.08
CA LEU A 155 -0.71 -34.78 -12.59
C LEU A 155 -1.52 -35.47 -11.47
N ALA A 156 -2.08 -34.70 -10.54
CA ALA A 156 -2.93 -35.25 -9.48
C ALA A 156 -4.18 -35.93 -10.05
N SER A 157 -4.82 -35.32 -11.05
CA SER A 157 -5.99 -35.87 -11.74
C SER A 157 -5.66 -37.17 -12.49
N GLU A 158 -4.51 -37.22 -13.18
CA GLU A 158 -4.02 -38.44 -13.84
C GLU A 158 -3.78 -39.58 -12.83
N LYS A 159 -3.21 -39.27 -11.66
CA LYS A 159 -3.08 -40.26 -10.57
C LYS A 159 -4.43 -40.75 -10.07
N CYS A 160 -5.41 -39.87 -9.85
CA CYS A 160 -6.76 -40.28 -9.45
C CYS A 160 -7.44 -41.17 -10.49
N ASN A 161 -7.14 -41.01 -11.78
CA ASN A 161 -7.71 -41.86 -12.84
C ASN A 161 -7.28 -43.32 -12.78
N THR A 162 -6.23 -43.65 -12.01
CA THR A 162 -5.82 -45.04 -11.74
C THR A 162 -6.74 -45.77 -10.74
N LEU A 163 -7.63 -45.03 -10.06
CA LEU A 163 -8.61 -45.56 -9.11
C LEU A 163 -9.96 -45.82 -9.80
N SER A 164 -10.87 -46.49 -9.10
CA SER A 164 -12.23 -46.75 -9.55
C SER A 164 -13.26 -46.55 -8.44
N GLY A 165 -14.53 -46.36 -8.83
CA GLY A 165 -15.65 -46.14 -7.91
C GLY A 165 -15.45 -44.93 -6.99
N ASP A 166 -16.01 -45.02 -5.78
CA ASP A 166 -15.99 -43.95 -4.78
C ASP A 166 -14.58 -43.43 -4.46
N ALA A 167 -13.56 -44.30 -4.51
CA ALA A 167 -12.17 -43.91 -4.27
C ALA A 167 -11.65 -42.91 -5.32
N LYS A 168 -12.04 -43.08 -6.58
CA LYS A 168 -11.71 -42.13 -7.65
C LYS A 168 -12.39 -40.78 -7.42
N ASP A 169 -13.68 -40.80 -7.10
CA ASP A 169 -14.47 -39.59 -6.94
C ASP A 169 -13.98 -38.75 -5.75
N VAL A 170 -13.67 -39.41 -4.62
CA VAL A 170 -13.04 -38.77 -3.45
C VAL A 170 -11.68 -38.17 -3.80
N CYS A 171 -10.86 -38.87 -4.58
CA CYS A 171 -9.54 -38.39 -5.00
C CYS A 171 -9.65 -37.13 -5.87
N VAL A 172 -10.51 -37.14 -6.90
CA VAL A 172 -10.70 -36.00 -7.81
C VAL A 172 -11.25 -34.79 -7.07
N ASN A 173 -12.23 -34.98 -6.18
CA ASN A 173 -12.79 -33.89 -5.37
C ASN A 173 -11.74 -33.28 -4.43
N SER A 174 -10.89 -34.13 -3.83
CA SER A 174 -9.79 -33.67 -2.97
C SER A 174 -8.73 -32.91 -3.76
N ALA A 175 -8.37 -33.37 -4.96
CA ALA A 175 -7.45 -32.66 -5.85
C ALA A 175 -8.03 -31.31 -6.27
N LYS A 176 -9.30 -31.27 -6.70
CA LYS A 176 -9.96 -30.01 -7.06
C LYS A 176 -9.97 -29.03 -5.89
N ALA A 177 -10.39 -29.46 -4.70
CA ALA A 177 -10.39 -28.61 -3.51
C ALA A 177 -8.98 -28.08 -3.16
N ARG A 178 -7.94 -28.90 -3.32
CA ARG A 178 -6.55 -28.51 -3.02
C ARG A 178 -5.99 -27.48 -4.00
N TYR A 179 -6.33 -27.60 -5.28
CA TYR A 179 -5.73 -26.79 -6.35
C TYR A 179 -6.64 -25.65 -6.84
N SER A 180 -7.90 -25.57 -6.41
CA SER A 180 -8.82 -24.44 -6.71
C SER A 180 -8.84 -23.36 -5.63
N GLN A 181 -8.17 -23.57 -4.50
CA GLN A 181 -8.08 -22.61 -3.37
C GLN A 181 -6.81 -21.75 -3.42
N ARG A 182 -6.01 -21.85 -4.48
CA ARG A 182 -4.76 -21.11 -4.67
C ARG A 182 -4.81 -20.35 -5.97
#